data_AF-A0A9P1BNU2-F1
#
_entry.id   AF-A0A9P1BNU2-F1
#
_cell.length_a   1.000
_cell.length_b   1.000
_cell.length_c   1.000
_cell.angle_alpha   90.00
_cell.angle_beta   90.00
_cell.angle_gamma   90.00
#
_symmetry.space_group_name_H-M   'P 1'
#
loop_
_entity.id
_entity.type
_entity.pdbx_description
1 polymer ?
#
loop_
_entity_poly.entity_id
_entity_poly.type
_entity_poly.pdbx_seq_one_letter_code
_entity_poly.pdbx_strand_id
1 'polypeptide(L)'
;MGAAWQRPTVGDFVLVSGHGDLSRSRRWGQLFADDGEQDRPFLVRFHDGLEPELSWCDLERVRTVDKALEDASDQEEEYQCPICFTPFEEDSQIVTPCGHCFCRSCIENALAACQTGDPTERPCPLCRQTVSLFALKMVRTGQRIHFLSDDLSCLNGSVFVLRSHSEVGFASFHFEDGNAYISHSSARCPFAGLVLDNGSLPPDKKFFEKTFWHQGSRTFHGELIWSPCTWYGSERWRIVMQFSEDLAFVTTGVMKLRSHRHACLLDGVWRVEWGNEKAPDLIRVQGGMWEHRGMRYWLNLTDPAKPCFVWRGLGVTQWCELPEAPLEDGQSLLWVTDDPKHPHIIWKRLRGPYDRYDRIVFYKLLGPNGFEYVRHHELRLQEMSFRKGQLFGNSYLHASKLGVESYHFEELRDDQVARGYISYESMPAETPGMDTGAPVPYRVPFEKTHWDEESRCFTAEVDYLRHYGSTWQGVATVTYRMVFDPEFLYIQSGSVKCLNPAAGTAPAPVAEEKHFGKDLVYINADAGRYLRSQADNGRKPTLQNVSPQIQRSLQEALDAANKRNDR
;
A
#
# COMPACT_ATOMS: atom_id res chain seq x y z
N MET A 1 12.04 77.01 47.05
CA MET A 1 10.86 76.39 47.68
C MET A 1 10.69 75.07 46.96
N GLY A 2 11.10 73.93 47.50
CA GLY A 2 10.64 73.42 48.78
C GLY A 2 9.35 72.63 48.56
N ALA A 3 9.43 71.51 47.83
CA ALA A 3 8.41 70.47 47.86
C ALA A 3 9.15 69.14 47.87
N ALA A 4 9.35 68.60 49.07
CA ALA A 4 9.71 67.22 49.23
C ALA A 4 8.59 66.40 48.59
N TRP A 5 8.89 65.68 47.51
CA TRP A 5 7.97 64.74 46.92
C TRP A 5 7.65 63.68 47.98
N GLN A 6 6.42 63.68 48.49
CA GLN A 6 5.93 62.60 49.33
C GLN A 6 6.01 61.30 48.51
N ARG A 7 6.68 60.29 49.06
CA ARG A 7 6.75 58.96 48.45
C ARG A 7 5.33 58.39 48.34
N PRO A 8 4.85 58.00 47.14
CA PRO A 8 3.58 57.29 47.02
C PRO A 8 3.67 55.94 47.74
N THR A 9 2.60 55.56 48.43
CA THR A 9 2.46 54.22 49.03
C THR A 9 2.27 53.18 47.93
N VAL A 10 3.15 52.17 47.93
CA VAL A 10 3.25 51.09 46.94
C VAL A 10 2.00 50.21 46.92
N GLY A 11 1.46 49.95 45.74
CA GLY A 11 0.66 48.75 45.43
C GLY A 11 1.50 47.79 44.59
N ASP A 12 1.46 46.50 44.89
CA ASP A 12 2.28 45.47 44.23
C ASP A 12 1.72 45.12 42.83
N PHE A 13 2.54 45.18 41.78
CA PHE A 13 2.19 44.68 40.45
C PHE A 13 3.37 43.90 39.82
N VAL A 14 3.04 42.87 39.04
CA VAL A 14 3.98 41.99 38.32
C VAL A 14 3.93 42.29 36.83
N LEU A 15 5.09 42.50 36.22
CA LEU A 15 5.22 42.67 34.78
C LEU A 15 5.61 41.31 34.18
N VAL A 16 4.74 40.73 33.35
CA VAL A 16 5.01 39.47 32.66
C VAL A 16 5.67 39.80 31.33
N SER A 17 6.98 39.60 31.22
CA SER A 17 7.64 39.54 29.91
C SER A 17 7.46 38.14 29.32
N GLY A 18 7.06 38.08 28.05
CA GLY A 18 6.96 36.81 27.32
C GLY A 18 8.27 36.01 27.39
N HIS A 19 8.13 34.73 27.71
CA HIS A 19 9.12 33.76 28.18
C HIS A 19 9.25 33.70 29.71
N GLY A 20 8.64 32.63 30.24
CA GLY A 20 8.39 32.41 31.65
C GLY A 20 9.64 32.38 32.51
N ASP A 21 9.67 33.28 33.48
CA ASP A 21 10.18 33.02 34.81
C ASP A 21 9.54 34.06 35.77
N LEU A 22 8.65 33.62 36.65
CA LEU A 22 7.90 34.48 37.59
C LEU A 22 8.70 34.84 38.86
N SER A 23 10.04 34.80 38.81
CA SER A 23 10.89 34.84 40.00
C SER A 23 11.85 36.04 40.04
N ARG A 24 11.34 37.28 40.00
CA ARG A 24 12.05 38.48 40.52
C ARG A 24 11.10 39.67 40.67
N SER A 25 10.62 39.90 41.88
CA SER A 25 9.90 41.14 42.20
C SER A 25 10.85 42.33 42.11
N ARG A 26 10.64 43.21 41.13
CA ARG A 26 11.21 44.56 41.14
C ARG A 26 10.06 45.51 41.47
N ARG A 27 10.23 46.30 42.55
CA ARG A 27 9.23 47.26 43.01
C ARG A 27 9.25 48.47 42.08
N TRP A 28 8.08 48.81 41.53
CA TRP A 28 7.85 50.02 40.75
C TRP A 28 6.67 50.76 41.39
N GLY A 29 6.75 52.09 41.50
CA GLY A 29 5.67 52.94 42.00
C GLY A 29 5.17 53.87 40.89
N GLN A 30 3.86 54.08 40.84
CA GLN A 30 3.22 54.99 39.88
C GLN A 30 3.16 56.41 40.47
N LEU A 31 3.44 57.42 39.65
CA LEU A 31 3.13 58.83 39.92
C LEU A 31 2.22 59.30 38.78
N PHE A 32 1.08 59.90 39.13
CA PHE A 32 0.24 60.60 38.17
C PHE A 32 0.66 62.07 38.15
N ALA A 33 0.87 62.62 36.96
CA ALA A 33 0.98 64.06 36.76
C ALA A 33 -0.27 64.51 36.01
N ASP A 34 -1.06 65.37 36.65
CA ASP A 34 -2.27 65.97 36.07
C ASP A 34 -1.85 67.21 35.26
N ASP A 35 -1.70 67.04 33.94
CA ASP A 35 -1.40 68.13 33.01
C ASP A 35 -2.60 68.51 32.11
N GLY A 36 -3.81 68.12 32.51
CA GLY A 36 -5.05 68.75 32.04
C GLY A 36 -5.52 68.39 30.63
N GLU A 37 -4.83 67.55 29.86
CA GLU A 37 -5.36 67.09 28.55
C GLU A 37 -5.21 65.59 28.22
N GLN A 38 -4.62 64.75 29.06
CA GLN A 38 -4.75 63.28 28.94
C GLN A 38 -4.12 62.54 30.12
N ASP A 39 -4.92 61.79 30.90
CA ASP A 39 -4.44 60.83 31.91
C ASP A 39 -3.58 59.72 31.24
N ARG A 40 -2.27 59.93 31.15
CA ARG A 40 -1.33 58.91 30.62
C ARG A 40 -0.35 58.48 31.71
N PRO A 41 -0.39 57.21 32.16
CA PRO A 41 0.57 56.71 33.14
C PRO A 41 1.96 56.55 32.52
N PHE A 42 3.01 56.89 33.28
CA PHE A 42 4.41 56.66 32.90
C PHE A 42 5.12 55.76 33.92
N LEU A 43 6.08 54.97 33.45
CA LEU A 43 6.94 54.14 34.31
C LEU A 43 8.18 54.97 34.68
N VAL A 44 8.50 55.02 35.98
CA VAL A 44 9.67 55.73 36.50
C VAL A 44 10.73 54.71 36.92
N ARG A 45 11.90 54.74 36.30
CA ARG A 45 13.04 53.92 36.72
C ARG A 45 13.99 54.73 37.59
N PHE A 46 14.09 54.34 38.86
CA PHE A 46 15.04 54.93 39.79
C PHE A 46 16.39 54.22 39.71
N HIS A 47 17.45 54.99 39.52
CA HIS A 47 18.84 54.56 39.65
C HIS A 47 19.48 55.30 40.82
N ASP A 48 20.23 54.57 41.65
CA ASP A 48 20.87 55.18 42.82
C ASP A 48 21.87 56.26 42.37
N GLY A 49 21.60 57.52 42.75
CA GLY A 49 22.48 58.67 42.53
C GLY A 49 22.37 59.37 41.16
N LEU A 50 21.38 59.04 40.32
CA LEU A 50 21.13 59.69 39.04
C LEU A 50 19.68 60.19 38.91
N GLU A 51 19.42 61.14 38.00
CA GLU A 51 18.05 61.60 37.72
C GLU A 51 17.20 60.45 37.17
N PRO A 52 15.92 60.33 37.60
CA PRO A 52 15.06 59.22 37.22
C PRO A 52 14.71 59.26 35.73
N GLU A 53 14.76 58.09 35.09
CA GLU A 53 14.46 57.93 33.68
C GLU A 53 12.96 57.64 33.52
N LEU A 54 12.27 58.48 32.72
CA LEU A 54 10.83 58.39 32.45
C LEU A 54 10.61 57.68 31.11
N SER A 55 9.88 56.56 31.12
CA SER A 55 9.44 55.90 29.88
C SER A 55 7.92 55.85 29.80
N TRP A 56 7.36 56.37 28.70
CA TRP A 56 5.95 56.26 28.38
C TRP A 56 5.57 54.80 28.14
N CYS A 57 4.52 54.33 28.81
CA CYS A 57 4.02 52.97 28.66
C CYS A 57 2.72 52.99 27.85
N ASP A 58 2.63 52.18 26.80
CA ASP A 58 1.37 51.93 26.11
C ASP A 58 0.41 51.21 27.06
N LEU A 59 -0.74 51.85 27.33
CA LEU A 59 -1.81 51.34 28.21
C LEU A 59 -2.27 49.91 27.83
N GLU A 60 -2.12 49.50 26.56
CA GLU A 60 -2.46 48.15 26.11
C GLU A 60 -1.59 47.04 26.72
N ARG A 61 -0.42 47.37 27.29
CA ARG A 61 0.55 46.40 27.82
C ARG A 61 0.54 46.24 29.34
N VAL A 62 -0.30 47.00 30.05
CA VAL A 62 -0.43 46.92 31.51
C VAL A 62 -1.76 46.23 31.86
N ARG A 63 -1.71 44.96 32.29
CA ARG A 63 -2.90 44.22 32.74
C ARG A 63 -3.06 44.36 34.25
N THR A 64 -4.29 44.60 34.71
CA THR A 64 -4.64 44.54 36.14
C THR A 64 -4.71 43.08 36.60
N VAL A 65 -4.49 42.83 37.90
CA VAL A 65 -4.55 41.46 38.47
C VAL A 65 -5.94 40.85 38.26
N ASP A 66 -7.00 41.63 38.41
CA ASP A 66 -8.39 41.15 38.20
C ASP A 66 -8.64 40.71 36.75
N LYS A 67 -8.14 41.47 35.77
CA LYS A 67 -8.27 41.13 34.34
C LYS A 67 -7.36 39.96 33.94
N ALA A 68 -6.20 39.81 34.59
CA ALA A 68 -5.34 38.64 34.41
C ALA A 68 -5.93 37.37 35.05
N LEU A 69 -6.74 37.50 36.11
CA LEU A 69 -7.48 36.39 36.72
C LEU A 69 -8.72 36.02 35.91
N GLU A 70 -9.45 36.99 35.34
CA GLU A 70 -10.55 36.75 34.39
C GLU A 70 -10.04 36.11 33.08
N ASP A 71 -8.94 36.61 32.49
CA ASP A 71 -8.29 35.99 31.33
C ASP A 71 -7.78 34.56 31.66
N ALA A 72 -7.37 34.30 32.91
CA ALA A 72 -6.94 32.96 33.33
C ALA A 72 -8.12 32.00 33.52
N SER A 73 -9.31 32.48 33.87
CA SER A 73 -10.54 31.67 33.87
C SER A 73 -11.10 31.46 32.46
N ASP A 74 -10.94 32.44 31.55
CA ASP A 74 -11.35 32.31 30.15
C ASP A 74 -10.37 31.44 29.32
N GLN A 75 -9.14 31.21 29.79
CA GLN A 75 -8.17 30.30 29.16
C GLN A 75 -8.50 28.80 29.32
N GLU A 76 -9.51 28.42 30.11
CA GLU A 76 -9.98 27.03 30.16
C GLU A 76 -10.72 26.60 28.88
N GLU A 77 -11.23 27.55 28.08
CA GLU A 77 -11.92 27.26 26.81
C GLU A 77 -10.94 26.93 25.66
N GLU A 78 -9.67 27.33 25.74
CA GLU A 78 -8.66 27.09 24.68
C GLU A 78 -8.02 25.69 24.72
N TYR A 79 -8.28 24.89 25.75
CA TYR A 79 -7.69 23.55 25.96
C TYR A 79 -8.63 22.38 25.61
N GLN A 80 -9.62 22.61 24.76
CA GLN A 80 -10.57 21.57 24.33
C GLN A 80 -10.32 21.11 22.89
N CYS A 81 -10.61 19.84 22.62
CA CYS A 81 -10.52 19.28 21.28
C CYS A 81 -11.65 19.84 20.39
N PRO A 82 -11.35 20.43 19.22
CA PRO A 82 -12.35 21.06 18.35
C PRO A 82 -13.28 20.07 17.63
N ILE A 83 -13.06 18.75 17.81
CA ILE A 83 -13.88 17.69 17.20
C ILE A 83 -14.91 17.14 18.19
N CYS A 84 -14.47 16.79 19.40
CA CYS A 84 -15.34 16.20 20.42
C CYS A 84 -15.76 17.20 21.51
N PHE A 85 -15.23 18.43 21.48
CA PHE A 85 -15.49 19.49 22.46
C PHE A 85 -15.24 19.05 23.91
N THR A 86 -14.26 18.17 24.10
CA THR A 86 -13.84 17.65 25.40
C THR A 86 -12.46 18.22 25.74
N PRO A 87 -12.19 18.59 27.00
CA PRO A 87 -10.85 18.93 27.45
C PRO A 87 -9.85 17.83 27.10
N PHE A 88 -8.62 18.20 26.74
CA PHE A 88 -7.58 17.21 26.50
C PHE A 88 -7.26 16.45 27.80
N GLU A 89 -7.40 15.13 27.80
CA GLU A 89 -6.85 14.30 28.87
C GLU A 89 -5.32 14.44 28.88
N GLU A 90 -4.73 14.37 30.07
CA GLU A 90 -3.28 14.34 30.26
C GLU A 90 -2.69 13.24 29.37
N ASP A 91 -1.92 13.63 28.35
CA ASP A 91 -1.23 12.77 27.36
C ASP A 91 -2.02 12.34 26.11
N SER A 92 -3.25 12.83 25.91
CA SER A 92 -4.05 12.55 24.70
C SER A 92 -3.91 13.60 23.58
N GLN A 93 -3.25 14.73 23.88
CA GLN A 93 -3.17 15.88 22.99
C GLN A 93 -2.14 15.68 21.88
N ILE A 94 -2.64 15.63 20.64
CA ILE A 94 -1.86 15.43 19.43
C ILE A 94 -1.81 16.71 18.63
N VAL A 95 -0.60 17.15 18.27
CA VAL A 95 -0.35 18.29 17.39
C VAL A 95 -0.05 17.83 15.98
N THR A 96 -0.69 18.50 15.03
CA THR A 96 -0.47 18.35 13.60
C THR A 96 0.71 19.23 13.13
N PRO A 97 1.35 18.95 11.98
CA PRO A 97 2.43 19.80 11.45
C PRO A 97 2.02 21.26 11.17
N CYS A 98 0.72 21.53 11.01
CA CYS A 98 0.19 22.88 10.86
C CYS A 98 -0.09 23.59 12.19
N GLY A 99 0.21 22.96 13.34
CA GLY A 99 0.12 23.55 14.67
C GLY A 99 -1.21 23.34 15.40
N HIS A 100 -2.21 22.74 14.76
CA HIS A 100 -3.51 22.49 15.39
C HIS A 100 -3.49 21.22 16.26
N CYS A 101 -4.21 21.27 17.39
CA CYS A 101 -4.27 20.21 18.39
C CYS A 101 -5.62 19.49 18.44
N PHE A 102 -5.58 18.17 18.66
CA PHE A 102 -6.75 17.28 18.71
C PHE A 102 -6.51 16.12 19.68
N CYS A 103 -7.58 15.46 20.14
CA CYS A 103 -7.45 14.16 20.80
C CYS A 103 -6.95 13.13 19.78
N ARG A 104 -6.14 12.17 20.25
CA ARG A 104 -5.61 11.09 19.41
C ARG A 104 -6.68 10.39 18.57
N SER A 105 -7.74 9.89 19.21
CA SER A 105 -8.83 9.19 18.53
C SER A 105 -9.56 10.09 17.52
N CYS A 106 -9.78 11.36 17.87
CA CYS A 106 -10.47 12.31 17.00
C CYS A 106 -9.69 12.59 15.72
N ILE A 107 -8.38 12.84 15.82
CA ILE A 107 -7.57 13.10 14.63
C ILE A 107 -7.37 11.84 13.81
N GLU A 108 -7.10 10.69 14.43
CA GLU A 108 -6.97 9.41 13.71
C GLU A 108 -8.25 9.08 12.92
N ASN A 109 -9.43 9.24 13.54
CA ASN A 109 -10.72 9.03 12.87
C ASN A 109 -11.00 10.06 11.77
N ALA A 110 -10.69 11.34 12.01
CA ALA A 110 -10.86 12.38 11.00
C ALA A 110 -9.97 12.14 9.77
N LEU A 111 -8.75 11.64 9.98
CA LEU A 111 -7.84 11.26 8.89
C LEU A 111 -8.27 9.95 8.20
N ALA A 112 -8.93 9.03 8.92
CA ALA A 112 -9.42 7.77 8.37
C ALA A 112 -10.75 7.90 7.57
N ALA A 113 -11.61 8.86 7.90
CA ALA A 113 -12.99 8.94 7.39
C ALA A 113 -13.13 9.34 5.91
N CYS A 114 -12.12 9.97 5.32
CA CYS A 114 -12.21 10.46 3.95
C CYS A 114 -11.86 9.33 2.95
N GLN A 115 -12.46 9.27 1.76
CA GLN A 115 -12.21 8.17 0.80
C GLN A 115 -11.44 8.60 -0.46
N THR A 116 -10.98 9.85 -0.51
CA THR A 116 -10.32 10.43 -1.69
C THR A 116 -8.84 10.75 -1.40
N GLY A 117 -7.92 10.15 -2.16
CA GLY A 117 -6.49 10.47 -2.11
C GLY A 117 -5.61 9.41 -1.43
N ASP A 118 -4.46 9.84 -0.91
CA ASP A 118 -3.56 8.99 -0.11
C ASP A 118 -4.24 8.64 1.23
N PRO A 119 -4.29 7.35 1.63
CA PRO A 119 -5.00 6.96 2.84
C PRO A 119 -4.35 7.50 4.13
N THR A 120 -3.12 8.01 4.04
CA THR A 120 -2.32 8.48 5.17
C THR A 120 -2.08 9.98 5.18
N GLU A 121 -2.56 10.72 4.18
CA GLU A 121 -2.46 12.18 4.09
C GLU A 121 -3.84 12.80 3.87
N ARG A 122 -4.27 13.70 4.75
CA ARG A 122 -5.57 14.39 4.64
C ARG A 122 -5.52 15.85 5.04
N PRO A 123 -6.50 16.66 4.60
CA PRO A 123 -6.67 18.01 5.12
C PRO A 123 -6.88 18.02 6.64
N CYS A 124 -6.18 18.91 7.34
CA CYS A 124 -6.45 19.24 8.73
C CYS A 124 -7.93 19.69 8.90
N PRO A 125 -8.67 19.19 9.91
CA PRO A 125 -10.06 19.61 10.14
C PRO A 125 -10.25 21.12 10.35
N LEU A 126 -9.24 21.84 10.83
CA LEU A 126 -9.31 23.28 11.07
C LEU A 126 -8.84 24.11 9.87
N CYS A 127 -7.60 23.95 9.41
CA CYS A 127 -7.02 24.81 8.37
C CYS A 127 -6.98 24.19 6.98
N ARG A 128 -7.38 22.93 6.82
CA ARG A 128 -7.35 22.16 5.56
C ARG A 128 -5.96 21.96 4.94
N GLN A 129 -4.89 22.38 5.60
CA GLN A 129 -3.53 22.03 5.18
C GLN A 129 -3.34 20.51 5.22
N THR A 130 -2.65 19.94 4.24
CA THR A 130 -2.40 18.49 4.20
C THR A 130 -1.53 18.05 5.38
N VAL A 131 -2.03 17.08 6.14
CA VAL A 131 -1.42 16.48 7.31
C VAL A 131 -1.25 14.99 7.05
N SER A 132 -0.06 14.47 7.35
CA SER A 132 0.20 13.03 7.32
C SER A 132 -0.02 12.41 8.70
N LEU A 133 -0.65 11.23 8.74
CA LEU A 133 -0.84 10.42 9.94
C LEU A 133 0.50 10.18 10.67
N PHE A 134 1.59 9.93 9.94
CA PHE A 134 2.92 9.67 10.52
C PHE A 134 3.68 10.92 10.96
N ALA A 135 3.15 12.12 10.67
CA ALA A 135 3.73 13.39 11.10
C ALA A 135 3.10 13.91 12.39
N LEU A 136 2.07 13.24 12.90
CA LEU A 136 1.40 13.56 14.16
C LEU A 136 2.32 13.32 15.36
N LYS A 137 2.32 14.25 16.30
CA LYS A 137 3.15 14.21 17.51
C LYS A 137 2.33 14.48 18.76
N MET A 138 2.73 13.87 19.88
CA MET A 138 2.21 14.29 21.19
C MET A 138 2.76 15.66 21.54
N VAL A 139 1.89 16.57 22.03
CA VAL A 139 2.30 17.95 22.38
C VAL A 139 3.38 17.94 23.47
N ARG A 140 3.15 17.19 24.54
CA ARG A 140 4.03 17.19 25.73
C ARG A 140 5.42 16.63 25.46
N THR A 141 5.51 15.50 24.75
CA THR A 141 6.78 14.78 24.55
C THR A 141 7.44 15.07 23.20
N GLY A 142 6.70 15.65 22.25
CA GLY A 142 7.14 15.81 20.86
C GLY A 142 7.33 14.50 20.09
N GLN A 143 7.04 13.35 20.71
CA GLN A 143 7.20 12.04 20.08
C GLN A 143 6.09 11.76 19.08
N ARG A 144 6.41 11.01 18.02
CA ARG A 144 5.42 10.57 17.04
C ARG A 144 4.49 9.52 17.66
N ILE A 145 3.21 9.57 17.29
CA ILE A 145 2.21 8.60 17.79
C ILE A 145 2.14 7.30 16.97
N HIS A 146 2.58 7.36 15.72
CA HIS A 146 2.62 6.22 14.82
C HIS A 146 4.08 5.92 14.47
N PHE A 147 4.46 4.68 14.72
CA PHE A 147 5.77 4.15 14.38
C PHE A 147 5.62 3.31 13.11
N LEU A 148 6.43 3.64 12.11
CA LEU A 148 6.59 2.83 10.92
C LEU A 148 7.53 1.69 11.28
N SER A 149 7.09 0.45 11.07
CA SER A 149 7.91 -0.75 11.25
C SER A 149 8.38 -1.24 9.88
N ASP A 150 9.62 -1.73 9.81
CA ASP A 150 10.11 -2.43 8.62
C ASP A 150 9.67 -3.92 8.64
N ASP A 151 9.03 -4.35 9.72
CA ASP A 151 8.51 -5.72 9.87
C ASP A 151 7.25 -5.95 9.03
N LEU A 152 7.40 -6.77 7.98
CA LEU A 152 6.31 -7.20 7.10
C LEU A 152 5.77 -8.61 7.43
N SER A 153 6.12 -9.18 8.58
CA SER A 153 5.76 -10.56 8.98
C SER A 153 4.27 -10.88 8.85
N CYS A 154 3.39 -9.92 9.14
CA CYS A 154 1.93 -10.09 9.03
C CYS A 154 1.43 -10.26 7.59
N LEU A 155 2.21 -9.82 6.59
CA LEU A 155 1.91 -9.98 5.17
C LEU A 155 2.68 -11.17 4.57
N ASN A 156 3.58 -11.81 5.31
CA ASN A 156 4.46 -12.83 4.76
C ASN A 156 3.70 -14.00 4.09
N GLY A 157 4.19 -14.44 2.93
CA GLY A 157 3.55 -15.46 2.09
C GLY A 157 2.27 -14.98 1.37
N SER A 158 1.94 -13.69 1.42
CA SER A 158 0.73 -13.17 0.78
C SER A 158 1.02 -12.68 -0.63
N VAL A 159 0.13 -13.06 -1.56
CA VAL A 159 0.11 -12.55 -2.93
C VAL A 159 -1.21 -11.83 -3.18
N PHE A 160 -1.14 -10.58 -3.62
CA PHE A 160 -2.30 -9.77 -4.00
C PHE A 160 -2.32 -9.57 -5.51
N VAL A 161 -3.41 -9.98 -6.14
CA VAL A 161 -3.63 -9.89 -7.58
C VAL A 161 -4.76 -8.92 -7.89
N LEU A 162 -4.75 -8.37 -9.11
CA LEU A 162 -5.88 -7.59 -9.61
C LEU A 162 -7.11 -8.48 -9.74
N ARG A 163 -8.21 -8.12 -9.07
CA ARG A 163 -9.48 -8.88 -9.09
C ARG A 163 -10.02 -9.10 -10.50
N SER A 164 -9.81 -8.16 -11.41
CA SER A 164 -10.28 -8.25 -12.79
C SER A 164 -9.56 -9.29 -13.65
N HIS A 165 -8.36 -9.71 -13.25
CA HIS A 165 -7.54 -10.66 -14.01
C HIS A 165 -7.25 -11.95 -13.23
N SER A 166 -7.28 -11.87 -11.89
CA SER A 166 -7.05 -12.99 -10.96
C SER A 166 -5.74 -13.74 -11.21
N GLU A 167 -4.73 -13.07 -11.76
CA GLU A 167 -3.52 -13.69 -12.28
C GLU A 167 -2.27 -13.19 -11.54
N VAL A 168 -1.46 -14.16 -11.09
CA VAL A 168 -0.14 -13.90 -10.51
C VAL A 168 0.82 -13.48 -11.63
N GLY A 169 1.62 -12.44 -11.36
CA GLY A 169 2.53 -11.86 -12.36
C GLY A 169 1.87 -10.83 -13.28
N PHE A 170 0.56 -10.57 -13.14
CA PHE A 170 -0.10 -9.45 -13.80
C PHE A 170 -0.10 -8.23 -12.86
N ALA A 171 1.07 -7.59 -12.71
CA ALA A 171 1.29 -6.50 -11.75
C ALA A 171 0.89 -6.88 -10.30
N SER A 172 1.08 -8.14 -9.92
CA SER A 172 0.70 -8.65 -8.60
C SER A 172 1.71 -8.23 -7.53
N PHE A 173 1.25 -7.89 -6.33
CA PHE A 173 2.11 -7.61 -5.17
C PHE A 173 2.39 -8.88 -4.37
N HIS A 174 3.65 -9.06 -3.99
CA HIS A 174 4.13 -10.20 -3.23
C HIS A 174 4.82 -9.73 -1.97
N PHE A 175 4.62 -10.47 -0.89
CA PHE A 175 5.23 -10.26 0.41
C PHE A 175 5.83 -11.58 0.86
N GLU A 176 7.15 -11.71 0.83
CA GLU A 176 7.87 -12.95 1.15
C GLU A 176 9.18 -12.63 1.88
N ASP A 177 9.46 -13.37 2.95
CA ASP A 177 10.66 -13.31 3.79
C ASP A 177 11.02 -11.89 4.28
N GLY A 178 10.01 -11.11 4.67
CA GLY A 178 10.17 -9.73 5.10
C GLY A 178 10.46 -8.74 3.96
N ASN A 179 10.51 -9.21 2.72
CA ASN A 179 10.62 -8.40 1.52
C ASN A 179 9.26 -8.20 0.85
N ALA A 180 9.18 -7.19 -0.01
CA ALA A 180 8.06 -7.00 -0.89
C ALA A 180 8.54 -6.72 -2.32
N TYR A 181 7.74 -7.13 -3.31
CA TYR A 181 7.99 -6.80 -4.71
C TYR A 181 6.69 -6.76 -5.52
N ILE A 182 6.77 -6.15 -6.70
CA ILE A 182 5.75 -6.26 -7.74
C ILE A 182 6.24 -7.22 -8.82
N SER A 183 5.37 -8.13 -9.26
CA SER A 183 5.66 -9.11 -10.30
C SER A 183 4.94 -8.79 -11.62
N HIS A 184 5.69 -8.83 -12.72
CA HIS A 184 5.25 -8.65 -14.10
C HIS A 184 5.47 -9.92 -14.95
N SER A 185 5.71 -11.07 -14.32
CA SER A 185 6.10 -12.31 -15.00
C SER A 185 5.01 -12.94 -15.88
N SER A 186 3.75 -12.47 -15.81
CA SER A 186 2.70 -12.98 -16.69
C SER A 186 2.89 -12.47 -18.11
N ALA A 187 2.90 -13.38 -19.09
CA ALA A 187 2.92 -13.03 -20.51
C ALA A 187 1.69 -12.23 -20.96
N ARG A 188 0.59 -12.26 -20.19
CA ARG A 188 -0.63 -11.46 -20.44
C ARG A 188 -0.57 -10.09 -19.81
N CYS A 189 0.45 -9.80 -18.99
CA CYS A 189 0.60 -8.50 -18.37
C CYS A 189 0.69 -7.43 -19.47
N PRO A 190 -0.15 -6.39 -19.48
CA PRO A 190 -0.11 -5.33 -20.48
C PRO A 190 1.21 -4.56 -20.43
N PHE A 191 1.93 -4.65 -19.30
CA PHE A 191 3.28 -4.13 -19.15
C PHE A 191 4.36 -5.06 -19.74
N ALA A 192 4.12 -6.36 -19.94
CA ALA A 192 5.08 -7.28 -20.54
C ALA A 192 5.35 -6.97 -22.03
N GLY A 193 4.40 -6.31 -22.72
CA GLY A 193 4.60 -5.78 -24.07
C GLY A 193 5.07 -4.33 -24.12
N LEU A 194 5.18 -3.66 -22.97
CA LEU A 194 5.67 -2.29 -22.89
C LEU A 194 7.13 -2.32 -22.42
N VAL A 195 8.00 -1.76 -23.24
CA VAL A 195 9.41 -1.59 -22.89
C VAL A 195 9.58 -0.39 -21.95
N LEU A 196 10.56 -0.49 -21.05
CA LEU A 196 11.10 0.66 -20.33
C LEU A 196 11.63 1.69 -21.34
N ASP A 197 11.89 2.90 -20.87
CA ASP A 197 12.34 3.99 -21.76
C ASP A 197 13.57 3.59 -22.57
N ASN A 198 14.49 2.80 -22.00
CA ASN A 198 15.70 2.34 -22.68
C ASN A 198 15.47 1.21 -23.70
N GLY A 199 14.22 0.81 -23.96
CA GLY A 199 13.85 -0.28 -24.87
C GLY A 199 13.95 -1.69 -24.28
N SER A 200 14.42 -1.83 -23.04
CA SER A 200 14.46 -3.13 -22.34
C SER A 200 13.08 -3.53 -21.79
N LEU A 201 12.85 -4.83 -21.62
CA LEU A 201 11.66 -5.32 -20.93
C LEU A 201 11.76 -5.02 -19.42
N PRO A 202 10.64 -4.73 -18.74
CA PRO A 202 10.63 -4.67 -17.29
C PRO A 202 11.06 -6.02 -16.68
N PRO A 203 11.71 -6.02 -15.52
CA PRO A 203 12.07 -7.27 -14.84
C PRO A 203 10.83 -8.00 -14.36
N ASP A 204 10.89 -9.34 -14.36
CA ASP A 204 9.82 -10.21 -13.86
C ASP A 204 9.44 -9.87 -12.41
N LYS A 205 10.43 -9.56 -11.57
CA LYS A 205 10.26 -9.10 -10.19
C LYS A 205 10.97 -7.75 -10.00
N LYS A 206 10.24 -6.75 -9.48
CA LYS A 206 10.81 -5.47 -9.05
C LYS A 206 10.60 -5.27 -7.55
N PHE A 207 11.68 -5.38 -6.79
CA PHE A 207 11.67 -5.23 -5.34
C PHE A 207 11.49 -3.79 -4.90
N PHE A 208 10.77 -3.61 -3.79
CA PHE A 208 10.69 -2.33 -3.10
C PHE A 208 12.02 -2.07 -2.37
N GLU A 209 12.58 -0.88 -2.59
CA GLU A 209 13.84 -0.44 -1.96
C GLU A 209 13.62 0.03 -0.52
N LYS A 210 12.41 0.52 -0.24
CA LYS A 210 11.98 0.91 1.10
C LYS A 210 10.58 0.43 1.34
N THR A 211 10.36 -0.22 2.47
CA THR A 211 9.07 -0.75 2.87
C THR A 211 8.78 -0.40 4.30
N PHE A 212 7.54 -0.03 4.59
CA PHE A 212 7.08 0.20 5.94
C PHE A 212 5.68 -0.36 6.12
N TRP A 213 5.43 -0.95 7.28
CA TRP A 213 4.14 -1.40 7.73
C TRP A 213 3.69 -0.61 8.95
N HIS A 214 2.44 -0.19 8.94
CA HIS A 214 1.77 0.38 10.09
C HIS A 214 0.60 -0.51 10.52
N GLN A 215 0.79 -1.23 11.63
CA GLN A 215 -0.18 -2.21 12.14
C GLN A 215 -1.54 -1.59 12.46
N GLY A 216 -1.57 -0.41 13.10
CA GLY A 216 -2.81 0.20 13.58
C GLY A 216 -3.76 0.56 12.44
N SER A 217 -3.24 1.11 11.33
CA SER A 217 -4.05 1.41 10.15
C SER A 217 -4.03 0.32 9.09
N ARG A 218 -3.28 -0.78 9.32
CA ARG A 218 -2.99 -1.84 8.34
C ARG A 218 -2.55 -1.28 7.00
N THR A 219 -1.55 -0.41 7.03
CA THR A 219 -1.09 0.30 5.84
C THR A 219 0.34 -0.08 5.52
N PHE A 220 0.54 -0.58 4.30
CA PHE A 220 1.83 -0.78 3.69
C PHE A 220 2.24 0.46 2.90
N HIS A 221 3.51 0.83 3.02
CA HIS A 221 4.19 1.79 2.17
C HIS A 221 5.35 1.10 1.48
N GLY A 222 5.46 1.27 0.18
CA GLY A 222 6.57 0.76 -0.62
C GLY A 222 7.11 1.84 -1.56
N GLU A 223 8.43 1.89 -1.74
CA GLU A 223 9.10 2.73 -2.72
C GLU A 223 9.84 1.86 -3.75
N LEU A 224 9.51 2.02 -5.04
CA LEU A 224 10.23 1.42 -6.16
C LEU A 224 11.09 2.50 -6.83
N ILE A 225 12.35 2.19 -7.09
CA ILE A 225 13.25 3.06 -7.87
C ILE A 225 13.46 2.44 -9.25
N TRP A 226 13.06 3.14 -10.31
CA TRP A 226 13.19 2.71 -11.69
C TRP A 226 14.41 3.30 -12.40
N SER A 227 14.97 4.40 -11.91
CA SER A 227 16.20 4.98 -12.47
C SER A 227 17.37 3.97 -12.49
N PRO A 228 18.18 3.91 -13.57
CA PRO A 228 18.14 4.76 -14.76
C PRO A 228 17.13 4.31 -15.84
N CYS A 229 16.59 3.09 -15.74
CA CYS A 229 15.67 2.50 -16.72
C CYS A 229 14.21 2.81 -16.35
N THR A 230 13.80 4.06 -16.60
CA THR A 230 12.51 4.58 -16.14
C THR A 230 11.32 4.06 -16.93
N TRP A 231 10.15 4.14 -16.29
CA TRP A 231 8.86 3.99 -16.96
C TRP A 231 8.33 5.35 -17.35
N TYR A 232 8.42 5.74 -18.62
CA TYR A 232 7.87 7.00 -19.12
C TYR A 232 8.39 8.22 -18.34
N GLY A 233 9.68 8.24 -18.04
CA GLY A 233 10.34 9.24 -17.22
C GLY A 233 10.07 9.12 -15.72
N SER A 234 9.28 8.16 -15.27
CA SER A 234 9.03 7.93 -13.85
C SER A 234 10.21 7.20 -13.21
N GLU A 235 10.98 7.95 -12.42
CA GLU A 235 12.16 7.45 -11.71
C GLU A 235 11.81 6.69 -10.43
N ARG A 236 10.64 6.97 -9.86
CA ARG A 236 10.28 6.50 -8.52
C ARG A 236 8.78 6.37 -8.35
N TRP A 237 8.34 5.23 -7.87
CA TRP A 237 6.94 4.98 -7.51
C TRP A 237 6.84 4.82 -6.00
N ARG A 238 5.93 5.57 -5.37
CA ARG A 238 5.56 5.39 -3.97
C ARG A 238 4.16 4.79 -3.92
N ILE A 239 4.06 3.58 -3.40
CA ILE A 239 2.82 2.81 -3.29
C ILE A 239 2.39 2.81 -1.84
N VAL A 240 1.12 3.13 -1.60
CA VAL A 240 0.49 3.09 -0.28
C VAL A 240 -0.76 2.24 -0.38
N MET A 241 -0.83 1.16 0.39
CA MET A 241 -1.94 0.21 0.39
C MET A 241 -2.48 0.03 1.79
N GLN A 242 -3.75 0.31 1.99
CA GLN A 242 -4.46 -0.04 3.21
C GLN A 242 -5.24 -1.33 3.01
N PHE A 243 -5.16 -2.24 3.97
CA PHE A 243 -5.78 -3.56 3.89
C PHE A 243 -7.04 -3.67 4.75
N SER A 244 -7.90 -4.61 4.36
CA SER A 244 -9.01 -5.10 5.18
C SER A 244 -8.47 -5.67 6.50
N GLU A 245 -9.33 -5.78 7.49
CA GLU A 245 -8.92 -6.22 8.83
C GLU A 245 -8.34 -7.63 8.85
N ASP A 246 -8.87 -8.51 7.99
CA ASP A 246 -8.40 -9.87 7.76
C ASP A 246 -7.27 -9.97 6.71
N LEU A 247 -6.81 -8.83 6.18
CA LEU A 247 -5.81 -8.73 5.12
C LEU A 247 -6.19 -9.48 3.82
N ALA A 248 -7.48 -9.75 3.60
CA ALA A 248 -7.97 -10.42 2.41
C ALA A 248 -7.95 -9.54 1.16
N PHE A 249 -8.04 -8.22 1.28
CA PHE A 249 -8.03 -7.31 0.14
C PHE A 249 -7.54 -5.91 0.52
N VAL A 250 -7.20 -5.11 -0.49
CA VAL A 250 -6.85 -3.71 -0.33
C VAL A 250 -8.14 -2.90 -0.25
N THR A 251 -8.34 -2.15 0.84
CA THR A 251 -9.54 -1.32 1.12
C THR A 251 -9.41 0.12 0.67
N THR A 252 -8.20 0.59 0.42
CA THR A 252 -7.90 1.83 -0.32
C THR A 252 -6.39 1.90 -0.60
N GLY A 253 -5.98 2.71 -1.56
CA GLY A 253 -4.57 2.91 -1.80
C GLY A 253 -4.28 3.84 -2.96
N VAL A 254 -3.02 4.25 -3.03
CA VAL A 254 -2.51 5.17 -4.03
C VAL A 254 -1.16 4.68 -4.54
N MET A 255 -0.96 4.76 -5.85
CA MET A 255 0.37 4.78 -6.46
C MET A 255 0.70 6.20 -6.89
N LYS A 256 1.80 6.71 -6.35
CA LYS A 256 2.33 8.06 -6.57
C LYS A 256 3.59 7.98 -7.44
N LEU A 257 3.50 8.44 -8.69
CA LEU A 257 4.63 8.41 -9.62
C LEU A 257 5.36 9.75 -9.58
N ARG A 258 6.66 9.71 -9.32
CA ARG A 258 7.54 10.87 -9.45
C ARG A 258 8.26 10.78 -10.79
N SER A 259 8.06 11.78 -11.63
CA SER A 259 8.75 11.91 -12.92
C SER A 259 10.08 12.64 -12.76
N HIS A 260 11.01 12.36 -13.66
CA HIS A 260 12.27 13.08 -13.80
C HIS A 260 11.98 14.59 -14.00
N ARG A 261 12.79 15.48 -13.41
CA ARG A 261 12.62 16.94 -13.59
C ARG A 261 12.50 17.34 -15.07
N HIS A 262 13.25 16.66 -15.93
CA HIS A 262 13.24 16.92 -17.38
C HIS A 262 11.88 16.62 -18.05
N ALA A 263 11.10 15.66 -17.53
CA ALA A 263 9.76 15.37 -18.04
C ALA A 263 8.81 16.57 -17.84
N CYS A 264 8.98 17.29 -16.73
CA CYS A 264 8.16 18.44 -16.38
C CYS A 264 8.51 19.71 -17.16
N LEU A 265 9.65 19.75 -17.86
CA LEU A 265 10.02 20.92 -18.68
C LEU A 265 9.01 21.18 -19.80
N LEU A 266 8.33 20.12 -20.25
CA LEU A 266 7.34 20.17 -21.31
C LEU A 266 5.90 20.28 -20.79
N ASP A 267 5.66 20.35 -19.47
CA ASP A 267 4.31 20.46 -18.92
C ASP A 267 3.64 21.76 -19.34
N GLY A 268 2.39 21.66 -19.80
CA GLY A 268 1.64 22.83 -20.25
C GLY A 268 0.67 22.53 -21.38
N VAL A 269 0.18 23.59 -22.01
CA VAL A 269 -0.67 23.50 -23.20
C VAL A 269 0.14 24.00 -24.40
N TRP A 270 0.17 23.18 -25.43
CA TRP A 270 0.94 23.39 -26.65
C TRP A 270 0.03 23.48 -27.85
N ARG A 271 0.37 24.38 -28.76
CA ARG A 271 -0.10 24.39 -30.13
C ARG A 271 0.96 23.70 -30.98
N VAL A 272 0.58 22.62 -31.64
CA VAL A 272 1.47 21.82 -32.47
C VAL A 272 1.19 22.11 -33.94
N GLU A 273 2.23 22.52 -34.65
CA GLU A 273 2.21 22.92 -36.05
C GLU A 273 3.11 21.98 -36.85
N TRP A 274 2.52 21.27 -37.82
CA TRP A 274 3.22 20.34 -38.71
C TRP A 274 3.06 20.79 -40.17
N GLY A 275 4.17 21.16 -40.80
CA GLY A 275 4.16 21.66 -42.18
C GLY A 275 3.24 22.87 -42.40
N ASN A 276 2.42 22.83 -43.46
CA ASN A 276 1.50 23.90 -43.87
C ASN A 276 0.03 23.64 -43.49
N GLU A 277 -0.24 22.77 -42.50
CA GLU A 277 -1.62 22.48 -42.11
C GLU A 277 -2.34 23.72 -41.55
N LYS A 278 -3.59 23.92 -41.98
CA LYS A 278 -4.37 25.13 -41.68
C LYS A 278 -4.92 25.19 -40.25
N ALA A 279 -4.94 24.07 -39.53
CA ALA A 279 -5.48 23.97 -38.18
C ALA A 279 -4.46 23.26 -37.27
N PRO A 280 -3.82 23.97 -36.34
CA PRO A 280 -2.86 23.36 -35.44
C PRO A 280 -3.56 22.56 -34.35
N ASP A 281 -2.93 21.46 -33.92
CA ASP A 281 -3.46 20.62 -32.85
C ASP A 281 -3.12 21.18 -31.46
N LEU A 282 -4.05 21.03 -30.52
CA LEU A 282 -3.84 21.43 -29.13
C LEU A 282 -3.49 20.21 -28.28
N ILE A 283 -2.28 20.20 -27.75
CA ILE A 283 -1.77 19.11 -26.91
C ILE A 283 -1.55 19.62 -25.50
N ARG A 284 -2.13 18.92 -24.53
CA ARG A 284 -1.89 19.15 -23.11
C ARG A 284 -0.91 18.10 -22.61
N VAL A 285 0.31 18.53 -22.29
CA VAL A 285 1.35 17.68 -21.72
C VAL A 285 1.34 17.82 -20.20
N GLN A 286 1.44 16.68 -19.52
CA GLN A 286 1.53 16.62 -18.07
C GLN A 286 2.40 15.42 -17.66
N GLY A 287 3.48 15.69 -16.92
CA GLY A 287 4.44 14.69 -16.45
C GLY A 287 5.09 13.89 -17.59
N GLY A 288 5.28 14.52 -18.75
CA GLY A 288 5.74 13.84 -19.97
C GLY A 288 4.71 12.96 -20.67
N MET A 289 3.42 13.02 -20.29
CA MET A 289 2.32 12.28 -20.92
C MET A 289 1.29 13.24 -21.54
N TRP A 290 0.68 12.85 -22.66
CA TRP A 290 -0.50 13.52 -23.20
C TRP A 290 -1.44 12.51 -23.89
N GLU A 291 -2.68 12.94 -24.10
CA GLU A 291 -3.65 12.22 -24.92
C GLU A 291 -3.95 13.03 -26.18
N HIS A 292 -3.95 12.38 -27.33
CA HIS A 292 -4.25 12.99 -28.60
C HIS A 292 -4.99 12.00 -29.50
N ARG A 293 -6.18 12.41 -29.99
CA ARG A 293 -7.10 11.60 -30.82
C ARG A 293 -7.40 10.22 -30.21
N GLY A 294 -7.63 10.17 -28.90
CA GLY A 294 -7.95 8.93 -28.17
C GLY A 294 -6.75 8.00 -27.94
N MET A 295 -5.54 8.40 -28.34
CA MET A 295 -4.31 7.67 -28.05
C MET A 295 -3.50 8.40 -26.97
N ARG A 296 -2.89 7.63 -26.07
CA ARG A 296 -1.96 8.16 -25.08
C ARG A 296 -0.52 8.04 -25.57
N TYR A 297 0.25 9.09 -25.27
CA TYR A 297 1.65 9.25 -25.63
C TYR A 297 2.45 9.60 -24.38
N TRP A 298 3.72 9.22 -24.41
CA TRP A 298 4.67 9.44 -23.32
C TRP A 298 6.04 9.80 -23.89
N LEU A 299 6.75 10.69 -23.21
CA LEU A 299 8.16 10.98 -23.47
C LEU A 299 9.02 9.80 -23.01
N ASN A 300 9.90 9.37 -23.91
CA ASN A 300 11.08 8.58 -23.59
C ASN A 300 12.19 9.55 -23.16
N LEU A 301 12.74 9.32 -21.97
CA LEU A 301 13.77 10.16 -21.36
C LEU A 301 15.09 9.41 -21.09
N THR A 302 15.35 8.34 -21.84
CA THR A 302 16.61 7.56 -21.73
C THR A 302 17.83 8.44 -21.94
N ASP A 303 17.78 9.32 -22.94
CA ASP A 303 18.67 10.48 -23.04
C ASP A 303 17.87 11.71 -22.61
N PRO A 304 18.07 12.22 -21.38
CA PRO A 304 17.29 13.34 -20.90
C PRO A 304 17.61 14.66 -21.63
N ALA A 305 18.69 14.75 -22.42
CA ALA A 305 18.97 15.90 -23.27
C ALA A 305 18.20 15.85 -24.60
N LYS A 306 17.78 14.64 -25.01
CA LYS A 306 17.11 14.37 -26.29
C LYS A 306 15.88 13.49 -26.12
N PRO A 307 14.81 13.97 -25.46
CA PRO A 307 13.61 13.19 -25.31
C PRO A 307 13.01 12.86 -26.67
N CYS A 308 12.40 11.69 -26.76
CA CYS A 308 11.71 11.28 -27.96
C CYS A 308 10.40 10.57 -27.66
N PHE A 309 9.55 10.41 -28.66
CA PHE A 309 8.36 9.56 -28.58
C PHE A 309 7.95 9.11 -29.98
N VAL A 310 7.10 8.09 -30.05
CA VAL A 310 6.63 7.51 -31.33
C VAL A 310 5.14 7.78 -31.51
N TRP A 311 4.78 8.28 -32.68
CA TRP A 311 3.40 8.39 -33.14
C TRP A 311 2.88 7.00 -33.52
N ARG A 312 2.28 6.27 -32.56
CA ARG A 312 1.89 4.85 -32.72
C ARG A 312 0.97 4.55 -33.91
N GLY A 313 0.22 5.53 -34.44
CA GLY A 313 -0.60 5.37 -35.64
C GLY A 313 0.13 5.61 -36.97
N LEU A 314 1.33 6.20 -36.94
CA LEU A 314 2.11 6.60 -38.12
C LEU A 314 3.49 5.94 -38.18
N GLY A 315 3.99 5.39 -37.07
CA GLY A 315 5.34 4.84 -36.98
C GLY A 315 6.44 5.90 -37.05
N VAL A 316 6.09 7.17 -36.83
CA VAL A 316 7.01 8.31 -36.90
C VAL A 316 7.58 8.59 -35.51
N THR A 317 8.91 8.64 -35.40
CA THR A 317 9.61 9.05 -34.18
C THR A 317 9.87 10.55 -34.21
N GLN A 318 9.61 11.20 -33.08
CA GLN A 318 9.84 12.63 -32.89
C GLN A 318 10.78 12.85 -31.71
N TRP A 319 11.76 13.74 -31.84
CA TRP A 319 12.71 14.10 -30.77
C TRP A 319 13.08 15.60 -30.79
N CYS A 320 13.53 16.14 -29.67
CA CYS A 320 13.98 17.54 -29.57
C CYS A 320 15.19 17.66 -28.65
N GLU A 321 15.86 18.81 -28.64
CA GLU A 321 16.82 19.15 -27.59
C GLU A 321 16.06 19.88 -26.47
N LEU A 322 16.12 19.34 -25.24
CA LEU A 322 15.40 19.94 -24.12
C LEU A 322 16.10 21.24 -23.66
N PRO A 323 15.33 22.31 -23.38
CA PRO A 323 15.87 23.50 -22.77
C PRO A 323 16.27 23.25 -21.31
N GLU A 324 17.24 23.99 -20.78
CA GLU A 324 17.68 23.84 -19.38
C GLU A 324 16.61 24.27 -18.35
N ALA A 325 15.64 25.09 -18.77
CA ALA A 325 14.52 25.55 -17.97
C ALA A 325 13.22 25.53 -18.81
N PRO A 326 12.04 25.50 -18.17
CA PRO A 326 10.78 25.49 -18.90
C PRO A 326 10.60 26.74 -19.74
N LEU A 327 10.14 26.54 -20.97
CA LEU A 327 9.80 27.63 -21.88
C LEU A 327 8.65 28.49 -21.31
N GLU A 328 8.71 29.80 -21.57
CA GLU A 328 7.66 30.76 -21.26
C GLU A 328 6.51 30.72 -22.27
N ASP A 329 5.38 31.33 -21.92
CA ASP A 329 4.22 31.41 -22.81
C ASP A 329 4.55 32.16 -24.10
N GLY A 330 4.20 31.55 -25.23
CA GLY A 330 4.48 32.05 -26.56
C GLY A 330 5.81 31.58 -27.16
N GLN A 331 6.70 30.97 -26.38
CA GLN A 331 7.94 30.38 -26.91
C GLN A 331 7.66 29.06 -27.64
N SER A 332 8.55 28.72 -28.59
CA SER A 332 8.42 27.53 -29.42
C SER A 332 9.57 26.56 -29.22
N LEU A 333 9.27 25.27 -29.28
CA LEU A 333 10.22 24.17 -29.29
C LEU A 333 10.18 23.47 -30.65
N LEU A 334 11.35 23.30 -31.26
CA LEU A 334 11.50 22.58 -32.50
C LEU A 334 11.68 21.08 -32.22
N TRP A 335 10.83 20.27 -32.82
CA TRP A 335 10.95 18.83 -32.81
C TRP A 335 11.35 18.34 -34.21
N VAL A 336 12.32 17.45 -34.25
CA VAL A 336 12.77 16.76 -35.47
C VAL A 336 12.01 15.43 -35.55
N THR A 337 11.67 15.02 -36.78
CA THR A 337 11.06 13.71 -37.02
C THR A 337 11.85 12.88 -38.01
N ASP A 338 11.59 11.58 -38.03
CA ASP A 338 12.05 10.67 -39.08
C ASP A 338 11.09 10.63 -40.30
N ASP A 339 10.03 11.44 -40.33
CA ASP A 339 9.14 11.59 -41.48
C ASP A 339 9.72 12.59 -42.50
N PRO A 340 10.10 12.13 -43.71
CA PRO A 340 10.65 13.01 -44.74
C PRO A 340 9.67 14.09 -45.24
N LYS A 341 8.35 13.92 -45.03
CA LYS A 341 7.34 14.94 -45.40
C LYS A 341 7.26 16.07 -44.37
N HIS A 342 7.58 15.79 -43.12
CA HIS A 342 7.46 16.71 -42.00
C HIS A 342 8.73 16.67 -41.12
N PRO A 343 9.90 17.05 -41.67
CA PRO A 343 11.18 16.89 -40.96
C PRO A 343 11.26 17.70 -39.67
N HIS A 344 10.40 18.72 -39.56
CA HIS A 344 10.33 19.63 -38.43
C HIS A 344 8.88 19.89 -38.03
N ILE A 345 8.62 19.81 -36.73
CA ILE A 345 7.33 20.12 -36.11
C ILE A 345 7.57 21.15 -35.02
N ILE A 346 6.75 22.19 -34.99
CA ILE A 346 6.90 23.30 -34.05
C ILE A 346 5.85 23.16 -32.97
N TRP A 347 6.28 23.12 -31.72
CA TRP A 347 5.41 23.15 -30.56
C TRP A 347 5.49 24.54 -29.94
N LYS A 348 4.44 25.34 -30.08
CA LYS A 348 4.35 26.66 -29.47
C LYS A 348 3.61 26.58 -28.14
N ARG A 349 4.25 27.01 -27.06
CA ARG A 349 3.65 27.02 -25.73
C ARG A 349 2.55 28.09 -25.67
N LEU A 350 1.38 27.68 -25.23
CA LEU A 350 0.26 28.60 -24.97
C LEU A 350 0.06 28.86 -23.48
N ARG A 351 0.43 27.89 -22.63
CA ARG A 351 0.29 28.01 -21.18
C ARG A 351 1.40 27.29 -20.43
N GLY A 352 2.00 28.01 -19.49
CA GLY A 352 3.22 27.69 -18.75
C GLY A 352 3.03 26.61 -17.71
N PRO A 353 4.15 26.08 -17.18
CA PRO A 353 4.12 24.93 -16.30
C PRO A 353 3.18 25.21 -15.13
N TYR A 354 2.30 24.24 -14.84
CA TYR A 354 1.53 24.27 -13.61
C TYR A 354 2.54 24.31 -12.46
N ASP A 355 2.35 25.23 -11.52
CA ASP A 355 3.28 25.66 -10.46
C ASP A 355 3.66 24.58 -9.42
N ARG A 356 3.75 23.32 -9.84
CA ARG A 356 4.04 22.13 -9.02
C ARG A 356 4.82 21.12 -9.86
N TYR A 357 6.14 21.27 -9.88
CA TYR A 357 7.09 20.26 -10.36
C TYR A 357 7.03 18.93 -9.55
N ASP A 358 6.25 18.88 -8.47
CA ASP A 358 5.98 17.69 -7.66
C ASP A 358 4.60 17.06 -7.96
N ARG A 359 4.10 17.13 -9.20
CA ARG A 359 2.82 16.49 -9.54
C ARG A 359 2.97 14.97 -9.66
N ILE A 360 2.81 14.34 -8.51
CA ILE A 360 2.42 12.96 -8.30
C ILE A 360 1.23 12.61 -9.22
N VAL A 361 1.41 11.69 -10.16
CA VAL A 361 0.27 11.03 -10.81
C VAL A 361 -0.32 10.05 -9.80
N PHE A 362 -1.63 10.17 -9.55
CA PHE A 362 -2.37 9.34 -8.59
C PHE A 362 -3.11 8.24 -9.34
N TYR A 363 -2.71 6.98 -9.16
CA TYR A 363 -3.60 5.86 -9.47
C TYR A 363 -4.28 5.41 -8.19
N LYS A 364 -5.61 5.40 -8.21
CA LYS A 364 -6.39 4.80 -7.12
C LYS A 364 -6.32 3.29 -7.23
N LEU A 365 -6.06 2.64 -6.10
CA LEU A 365 -6.12 1.18 -5.99
C LEU A 365 -7.54 0.70 -5.64
N LEU A 366 -8.58 1.53 -5.85
CA LEU A 366 -10.00 1.20 -5.66
C LEU A 366 -10.96 2.22 -6.32
N GLY A 367 -12.16 1.76 -6.67
CA GLY A 367 -13.26 2.56 -7.26
C GLY A 367 -13.51 2.27 -8.75
N PRO A 368 -14.52 2.90 -9.39
CA PRO A 368 -14.99 2.58 -10.75
C PRO A 368 -13.95 2.77 -11.88
N ASN A 369 -12.78 3.34 -11.56
CA ASN A 369 -11.61 3.47 -12.46
C ASN A 369 -10.29 3.07 -11.76
N GLY A 370 -10.37 2.35 -10.63
CA GLY A 370 -9.23 1.95 -9.81
C GLY A 370 -8.86 0.48 -9.95
N PHE A 371 -7.70 0.11 -9.41
CA PHE A 371 -7.16 -1.25 -9.46
C PHE A 371 -7.51 -2.04 -8.19
N GLU A 372 -8.57 -2.86 -8.21
CA GLU A 372 -8.95 -3.64 -7.03
C GLU A 372 -8.00 -4.82 -6.80
N TYR A 373 -7.27 -4.79 -5.68
CA TYR A 373 -6.37 -5.89 -5.29
C TYR A 373 -6.97 -6.76 -4.20
N VAL A 374 -6.88 -8.07 -4.39
CA VAL A 374 -7.39 -9.09 -3.48
C VAL A 374 -6.35 -10.19 -3.34
N ARG A 375 -6.28 -10.78 -2.16
CA ARG A 375 -5.36 -11.87 -1.86
C ARG A 375 -5.73 -13.06 -2.76
N HIS A 376 -4.77 -13.54 -3.54
CA HIS A 376 -4.97 -14.59 -4.55
C HIS A 376 -5.62 -15.85 -3.97
N HIS A 377 -5.22 -16.23 -2.76
CA HIS A 377 -5.83 -17.30 -1.97
C HIS A 377 -7.36 -17.15 -1.82
N GLU A 378 -7.84 -15.96 -1.50
CA GLU A 378 -9.26 -15.72 -1.22
C GLU A 378 -10.13 -15.77 -2.46
N LEU A 379 -9.64 -15.25 -3.60
CA LEU A 379 -10.33 -15.36 -4.88
C LEU A 379 -10.57 -16.82 -5.26
N ARG A 380 -9.51 -17.62 -5.21
CA ARG A 380 -9.60 -19.03 -5.60
C ARG A 380 -10.52 -19.82 -4.66
N LEU A 381 -10.53 -19.52 -3.35
CA LEU A 381 -11.49 -20.13 -2.42
C LEU A 381 -12.94 -19.76 -2.71
N GLN A 382 -13.21 -18.59 -3.29
CA GLN A 382 -14.57 -18.20 -3.70
C GLN A 382 -15.01 -18.92 -4.98
N GLU A 383 -14.09 -19.20 -5.90
CA GLU A 383 -14.37 -19.96 -7.13
C GLU A 383 -14.56 -21.46 -6.86
N MET A 384 -13.88 -22.01 -5.85
CA MET A 384 -14.01 -23.41 -5.46
C MET A 384 -15.36 -23.65 -4.77
N SER A 385 -16.13 -24.60 -5.29
CA SER A 385 -17.43 -25.01 -4.74
C SER A 385 -17.39 -26.49 -4.36
N PHE A 386 -17.83 -26.82 -3.15
CA PHE A 386 -17.98 -28.21 -2.73
C PHE A 386 -18.98 -28.94 -3.64
N ARG A 387 -18.52 -30.04 -4.24
CA ARG A 387 -19.36 -30.96 -5.01
C ARG A 387 -19.58 -32.24 -4.20
N LYS A 388 -20.68 -32.29 -3.46
CA LYS A 388 -21.02 -33.45 -2.63
C LYS A 388 -21.11 -34.73 -3.47
N GLY A 389 -20.48 -35.80 -3.01
CA GLY A 389 -20.66 -37.15 -3.54
C GLY A 389 -19.87 -37.47 -4.81
N GLN A 390 -18.94 -36.61 -5.23
CA GLN A 390 -18.09 -36.86 -6.40
C GLN A 390 -16.67 -36.34 -6.18
N LEU A 391 -15.67 -36.95 -6.84
CA LEU A 391 -14.28 -36.49 -6.75
C LEU A 391 -14.04 -35.19 -7.54
N PHE A 392 -14.58 -35.11 -8.75
CA PHE A 392 -14.31 -34.01 -9.68
C PHE A 392 -15.08 -32.73 -9.32
N GLY A 393 -14.44 -31.59 -9.58
CA GLY A 393 -14.86 -30.27 -9.13
C GLY A 393 -14.47 -29.95 -7.69
N ASN A 394 -13.82 -30.86 -6.96
CA ASN A 394 -13.36 -30.64 -5.60
C ASN A 394 -11.85 -30.37 -5.53
N SER A 395 -11.45 -29.66 -4.48
CA SER A 395 -10.07 -29.34 -4.16
C SER A 395 -9.80 -29.61 -2.70
N TYR A 396 -8.62 -30.15 -2.38
CA TYR A 396 -8.26 -30.59 -1.03
C TYR A 396 -7.02 -29.85 -0.57
N LEU A 397 -7.13 -29.23 0.61
CA LEU A 397 -6.13 -28.34 1.16
C LEU A 397 -5.40 -29.02 2.30
N HIS A 398 -4.08 -28.92 2.28
CA HIS A 398 -3.24 -29.20 3.43
C HIS A 398 -3.26 -28.00 4.37
N ALA A 399 -3.50 -28.22 5.67
CA ALA A 399 -3.53 -27.16 6.68
C ALA A 399 -4.38 -25.92 6.31
N SER A 400 -5.47 -26.14 5.56
CA SER A 400 -6.36 -25.08 5.06
C SER A 400 -5.68 -24.02 4.17
N LYS A 401 -4.55 -24.36 3.53
CA LYS A 401 -3.80 -23.47 2.62
C LYS A 401 -3.94 -23.91 1.17
N LEU A 402 -4.44 -23.02 0.32
CA LEU A 402 -4.45 -23.23 -1.12
C LEU A 402 -3.10 -22.91 -1.76
N GLY A 403 -2.64 -23.78 -2.66
CA GLY A 403 -1.37 -23.62 -3.38
C GLY A 403 -0.14 -24.03 -2.56
N VAL A 404 -0.34 -24.67 -1.41
CA VAL A 404 0.71 -25.28 -0.58
C VAL A 404 0.46 -26.79 -0.59
N GLU A 405 0.87 -27.46 -1.66
CA GLU A 405 0.57 -28.88 -1.91
C GLU A 405 -0.92 -29.22 -1.98
N SER A 406 -1.77 -28.27 -2.35
CA SER A 406 -3.21 -28.55 -2.48
C SER A 406 -3.50 -29.42 -3.71
N TYR A 407 -4.42 -30.38 -3.59
CA TYR A 407 -4.82 -31.27 -4.68
C TYR A 407 -6.10 -30.79 -5.36
N HIS A 408 -6.12 -30.82 -6.68
CA HIS A 408 -7.20 -30.32 -7.52
C HIS A 408 -7.67 -31.42 -8.45
N PHE A 409 -8.99 -31.67 -8.46
CA PHE A 409 -9.64 -32.65 -9.33
C PHE A 409 -10.67 -31.93 -10.18
N GLU A 410 -10.37 -31.67 -11.45
CA GLU A 410 -11.20 -30.79 -12.28
C GLU A 410 -12.05 -31.57 -13.28
N GLU A 411 -11.55 -32.69 -13.81
CA GLU A 411 -12.24 -33.44 -14.87
C GLU A 411 -12.01 -34.94 -14.73
N LEU A 412 -13.09 -35.73 -14.88
CA LEU A 412 -13.10 -37.19 -14.91
C LEU A 412 -13.64 -37.66 -16.26
N ARG A 413 -12.97 -38.64 -16.89
CA ARG A 413 -13.40 -39.34 -18.12
C ARG A 413 -13.11 -40.81 -17.98
N ASP A 414 -14.12 -41.68 -18.16
CA ASP A 414 -13.96 -43.15 -18.22
C ASP A 414 -13.02 -43.70 -17.12
N ASP A 415 -13.33 -43.39 -15.86
CA ASP A 415 -12.59 -43.80 -14.64
C ASP A 415 -11.15 -43.26 -14.54
N GLN A 416 -10.82 -42.24 -15.33
CA GLN A 416 -9.55 -41.53 -15.33
C GLN A 416 -9.76 -40.08 -14.96
N VAL A 417 -8.95 -39.56 -14.04
CA VAL A 417 -8.93 -38.12 -13.76
C VAL A 417 -8.15 -37.44 -14.87
N ALA A 418 -8.85 -37.05 -15.92
CA ALA A 418 -8.27 -36.47 -17.12
C ALA A 418 -7.65 -35.08 -16.86
N ARG A 419 -8.11 -34.38 -15.81
CA ARG A 419 -7.49 -33.13 -15.35
C ARG A 419 -7.47 -33.09 -13.83
N GLY A 420 -6.33 -33.44 -13.27
CA GLY A 420 -6.03 -33.29 -11.85
C GLY A 420 -4.57 -32.94 -11.63
N TYR A 421 -4.28 -32.15 -10.60
CA TYR A 421 -2.92 -31.68 -10.33
C TYR A 421 -2.71 -31.33 -8.85
N ILE A 422 -1.44 -31.20 -8.49
CA ILE A 422 -0.97 -30.62 -7.24
C ILE A 422 -0.60 -29.16 -7.51
N SER A 423 -1.07 -28.24 -6.68
CA SER A 423 -0.74 -26.82 -6.77
C SER A 423 0.25 -26.40 -5.69
N TYR A 424 1.32 -25.76 -6.15
CA TYR A 424 2.42 -25.15 -5.41
C TYR A 424 2.45 -23.62 -5.61
N GLU A 425 1.37 -23.03 -6.12
CA GLU A 425 1.28 -21.60 -6.49
C GLU A 425 1.44 -20.62 -5.33
N SER A 426 1.38 -21.10 -4.08
CA SER A 426 1.49 -20.30 -2.86
C SER A 426 2.57 -20.86 -1.90
N MET A 427 3.55 -21.61 -2.42
CA MET A 427 4.62 -22.15 -1.57
C MET A 427 5.44 -21.02 -0.93
N PRO A 428 5.86 -21.17 0.34
CA PRO A 428 6.79 -20.23 0.98
C PRO A 428 8.09 -20.11 0.18
N ALA A 429 8.68 -18.91 0.15
CA ALA A 429 9.92 -18.66 -0.58
C ALA A 429 11.11 -19.46 -0.03
N GLU A 430 11.06 -19.86 1.26
CA GLU A 430 12.09 -20.73 1.86
C GLU A 430 12.01 -22.19 1.35
N THR A 431 10.97 -22.54 0.60
CA THR A 431 10.83 -23.87 0.01
C THR A 431 11.96 -24.11 -0.98
N PRO A 432 12.80 -25.14 -0.78
CA PRO A 432 13.84 -25.46 -1.74
C PRO A 432 13.25 -25.73 -3.13
N GLY A 433 13.88 -25.14 -4.13
CA GLY A 433 13.61 -25.43 -5.55
C GLY A 433 13.87 -26.90 -5.89
N MET A 434 13.72 -27.23 -7.16
CA MET A 434 14.19 -28.50 -7.73
C MET A 434 15.68 -28.67 -7.44
N ASP A 435 16.17 -29.92 -7.39
CA ASP A 435 17.57 -30.20 -7.03
C ASP A 435 18.60 -29.63 -8.01
N THR A 436 18.17 -29.26 -9.22
CA THR A 436 18.96 -28.50 -10.21
C THR A 436 19.09 -27.00 -9.91
N GLY A 437 18.37 -26.48 -8.91
CA GLY A 437 18.24 -25.05 -8.62
C GLY A 437 17.09 -24.35 -9.37
N ALA A 438 16.33 -25.08 -10.20
CA ALA A 438 15.13 -24.54 -10.84
C ALA A 438 14.00 -24.31 -9.82
N PRO A 439 13.10 -23.33 -10.02
CA PRO A 439 11.95 -23.14 -9.14
C PRO A 439 11.00 -24.35 -9.18
N VAL A 440 10.27 -24.59 -8.08
CA VAL A 440 9.24 -25.63 -8.02
C VAL A 440 8.13 -25.31 -9.04
N PRO A 441 7.66 -26.28 -9.85
CA PRO A 441 6.56 -26.05 -10.77
C PRO A 441 5.29 -25.65 -10.03
N TYR A 442 4.65 -24.56 -10.47
CA TYR A 442 3.43 -24.05 -9.84
C TYR A 442 2.28 -25.06 -9.83
N ARG A 443 2.17 -25.89 -10.88
CA ARG A 443 1.20 -26.99 -10.95
C ARG A 443 1.85 -28.24 -11.52
N VAL A 444 1.63 -29.36 -10.86
CA VAL A 444 2.16 -30.66 -11.26
C VAL A 444 1.00 -31.60 -11.56
N PRO A 445 0.78 -31.99 -12.83
CA PRO A 445 -0.33 -32.87 -13.18
C PRO A 445 -0.15 -34.28 -12.62
N PHE A 446 -1.26 -34.90 -12.22
CA PHE A 446 -1.29 -36.33 -11.93
C PHE A 446 -1.25 -37.11 -13.25
N GLU A 447 -0.55 -38.25 -13.22
CA GLU A 447 -0.43 -39.17 -14.34
C GLU A 447 -0.84 -40.57 -13.95
N LYS A 448 -1.07 -41.44 -14.95
CA LYS A 448 -1.49 -42.84 -14.74
C LYS A 448 -2.60 -42.92 -13.69
N THR A 449 -3.58 -42.04 -13.84
CA THR A 449 -4.64 -41.91 -12.87
C THR A 449 -5.53 -43.15 -12.86
N HIS A 450 -6.30 -43.38 -11.81
CA HIS A 450 -7.44 -44.28 -11.84
C HIS A 450 -8.37 -43.93 -10.69
N TRP A 451 -9.66 -43.90 -10.98
CA TRP A 451 -10.72 -43.66 -10.02
C TRP A 451 -11.58 -44.92 -9.88
N ASP A 452 -11.69 -45.42 -8.66
CA ASP A 452 -12.62 -46.49 -8.28
C ASP A 452 -13.73 -45.89 -7.40
N GLU A 453 -14.96 -45.85 -7.94
CA GLU A 453 -16.12 -45.28 -7.28
C GLU A 453 -16.57 -46.09 -6.06
N GLU A 454 -16.48 -47.42 -6.11
CA GLU A 454 -16.95 -48.30 -5.04
C GLU A 454 -16.10 -48.12 -3.78
N SER A 455 -14.78 -48.14 -3.95
CA SER A 455 -13.84 -47.93 -2.85
C SER A 455 -13.54 -46.46 -2.56
N ARG A 456 -14.06 -45.53 -3.39
CA ARG A 456 -13.72 -44.09 -3.39
C ARG A 456 -12.21 -43.87 -3.41
N CYS A 457 -11.51 -44.67 -4.20
CA CYS A 457 -10.07 -44.69 -4.23
C CYS A 457 -9.55 -44.06 -5.52
N PHE A 458 -8.76 -43.01 -5.38
CA PHE A 458 -7.96 -42.43 -6.45
C PHE A 458 -6.53 -42.95 -6.37
N THR A 459 -5.96 -43.33 -7.50
CA THR A 459 -4.53 -43.62 -7.63
C THR A 459 -3.91 -42.80 -8.75
N ALA A 460 -2.65 -42.43 -8.58
CA ALA A 460 -1.89 -41.66 -9.58
C ALA A 460 -0.39 -41.75 -9.33
N GLU A 461 0.36 -41.27 -10.31
CA GLU A 461 1.80 -41.05 -10.22
C GLU A 461 2.15 -39.61 -10.61
N VAL A 462 3.27 -39.13 -10.09
CA VAL A 462 3.94 -37.88 -10.51
C VAL A 462 5.40 -38.22 -10.73
N ASP A 463 5.92 -37.98 -11.93
CA ASP A 463 7.31 -38.26 -12.30
C ASP A 463 8.11 -36.96 -12.52
N TYR A 464 8.72 -36.44 -11.47
CA TYR A 464 9.46 -35.19 -11.51
C TYR A 464 10.68 -35.29 -12.45
N LEU A 465 11.40 -36.41 -12.38
CA LEU A 465 12.62 -36.60 -13.17
C LEU A 465 12.31 -36.62 -14.66
N ARG A 466 11.24 -37.31 -15.08
CA ARG A 466 10.82 -37.37 -16.48
C ARG A 466 10.32 -36.04 -17.02
N HIS A 467 9.53 -35.29 -16.25
CA HIS A 467 8.89 -34.06 -16.73
C HIS A 467 9.76 -32.82 -16.62
N TYR A 468 10.57 -32.73 -15.57
CA TYR A 468 11.33 -31.52 -15.24
C TYR A 468 12.83 -31.73 -15.34
N GLY A 469 13.29 -32.93 -15.73
CA GLY A 469 14.70 -33.26 -15.87
C GLY A 469 15.47 -33.22 -14.54
N SER A 470 14.76 -33.23 -13.42
CA SER A 470 15.31 -33.07 -12.07
C SER A 470 14.47 -33.82 -11.05
N THR A 471 15.11 -34.25 -9.96
CA THR A 471 14.43 -34.66 -8.74
C THR A 471 14.03 -33.44 -7.91
N TRP A 472 13.12 -33.64 -6.96
CA TRP A 472 12.80 -32.65 -5.93
C TRP A 472 13.07 -33.26 -4.55
N GLN A 473 14.05 -32.72 -3.84
CA GLN A 473 14.54 -33.24 -2.55
C GLN A 473 14.97 -34.72 -2.65
N GLY A 474 15.63 -35.09 -3.75
CA GLY A 474 16.07 -36.45 -4.05
C GLY A 474 14.98 -37.39 -4.58
N VAL A 475 13.71 -36.97 -4.57
CA VAL A 475 12.59 -37.78 -5.03
C VAL A 475 12.40 -37.64 -6.55
N ALA A 476 12.36 -38.76 -7.25
CA ALA A 476 12.14 -38.82 -8.70
C ALA A 476 10.67 -39.01 -9.03
N THR A 477 10.00 -39.93 -8.34
CA THR A 477 8.61 -40.31 -8.63
C THR A 477 7.83 -40.39 -7.33
N VAL A 478 6.57 -39.94 -7.35
CA VAL A 478 5.66 -40.08 -6.21
C VAL A 478 4.42 -40.84 -6.66
N THR A 479 4.06 -41.89 -5.93
CA THR A 479 2.84 -42.67 -6.18
C THR A 479 1.81 -42.38 -5.10
N TYR A 480 0.58 -42.14 -5.52
CA TYR A 480 -0.54 -41.77 -4.66
C TYR A 480 -1.59 -42.87 -4.64
N ARG A 481 -2.11 -43.14 -3.45
CA ARG A 481 -3.36 -43.84 -3.21
C ARG A 481 -4.17 -43.03 -2.21
N MET A 482 -5.28 -42.44 -2.63
CA MET A 482 -6.13 -41.57 -1.81
C MET A 482 -7.52 -42.18 -1.69
N VAL A 483 -7.98 -42.43 -0.48
CA VAL A 483 -9.34 -42.90 -0.20
C VAL A 483 -10.12 -41.76 0.42
N PHE A 484 -11.23 -41.38 -0.22
CA PHE A 484 -12.06 -40.24 0.22
C PHE A 484 -13.18 -40.70 1.15
N ASP A 485 -13.57 -39.82 2.05
CA ASP A 485 -14.78 -40.04 2.84
C ASP A 485 -16.04 -40.04 1.94
N PRO A 486 -17.15 -40.64 2.37
CA PRO A 486 -18.37 -40.76 1.55
C PRO A 486 -18.93 -39.42 1.04
N GLU A 487 -18.69 -38.31 1.74
CA GLU A 487 -19.16 -37.00 1.33
C GLU A 487 -18.12 -36.20 0.54
N PHE A 488 -16.87 -36.67 0.42
CA PHE A 488 -15.74 -35.96 -0.21
C PHE A 488 -15.33 -34.66 0.50
N LEU A 489 -15.56 -34.61 1.81
CA LEU A 489 -15.13 -33.55 2.72
C LEU A 489 -13.65 -33.64 3.11
N TYR A 490 -13.03 -34.81 3.05
CA TYR A 490 -11.62 -35.01 3.39
C TYR A 490 -11.06 -36.31 2.80
N ILE A 491 -9.73 -36.40 2.77
CA ILE A 491 -9.04 -37.64 2.40
C ILE A 491 -8.96 -38.50 3.66
N GLN A 492 -9.74 -39.58 3.69
CA GLN A 492 -9.93 -40.45 4.85
C GLN A 492 -8.69 -41.31 5.13
N SER A 493 -8.10 -41.91 4.10
CA SER A 493 -6.94 -42.80 4.26
C SER A 493 -6.17 -42.99 2.94
N GLY A 494 -5.13 -43.82 2.97
CA GLY A 494 -4.29 -44.12 1.80
C GLY A 494 -2.82 -43.83 2.06
N SER A 495 -2.00 -43.81 1.02
CA SER A 495 -0.57 -43.56 1.14
C SER A 495 0.02 -42.74 -0.01
N VAL A 496 1.14 -42.09 0.29
CA VAL A 496 2.03 -41.39 -0.63
C VAL A 496 3.39 -42.04 -0.49
N LYS A 497 3.90 -42.61 -1.58
CA LYS A 497 5.25 -43.22 -1.61
C LYS A 497 6.15 -42.39 -2.49
N CYS A 498 7.24 -41.89 -1.91
CA CYS A 498 8.29 -41.16 -2.59
C CYS A 498 9.37 -42.15 -3.02
N LEU A 499 9.70 -42.17 -4.31
CA LEU A 499 10.66 -43.08 -4.92
C LEU A 499 11.89 -42.28 -5.38
N ASN A 500 13.08 -42.75 -4.99
CA ASN A 500 14.34 -42.21 -5.49
C ASN A 500 14.59 -42.65 -6.94
N PRO A 501 15.51 -42.01 -7.69
CA PRO A 501 15.88 -42.45 -9.03
C PRO A 501 16.26 -43.94 -9.07
N ALA A 502 15.75 -44.67 -10.06
CA ALA A 502 16.14 -46.04 -10.29
C ALA A 502 17.60 -46.14 -10.74
N ALA A 503 18.35 -47.09 -10.19
CA ALA A 503 19.70 -47.41 -10.62
C ALA A 503 19.67 -48.56 -11.65
N GLY A 504 19.69 -48.22 -12.94
CA GLY A 504 19.68 -49.21 -14.02
C GLY A 504 18.31 -49.89 -14.19
N THR A 505 18.28 -51.22 -14.20
CA THR A 505 17.05 -52.03 -14.36
C THR A 505 16.39 -52.43 -13.05
N ALA A 506 16.97 -52.05 -11.90
CA ALA A 506 16.39 -52.34 -10.60
C ALA A 506 15.17 -51.42 -10.32
N PRO A 507 14.14 -51.91 -9.60
CA PRO A 507 13.02 -51.07 -9.19
C PRO A 507 13.49 -49.91 -8.30
N ALA A 508 12.86 -48.74 -8.49
CA ALA A 508 13.17 -47.53 -7.74
C ALA A 508 12.98 -47.76 -6.22
N PRO A 509 13.98 -47.47 -5.37
CA PRO A 509 13.85 -47.66 -3.94
C PRO A 509 12.90 -46.62 -3.32
N VAL A 510 12.06 -47.06 -2.39
CA VAL A 510 11.18 -46.18 -1.61
C VAL A 510 12.03 -45.36 -0.64
N ALA A 511 12.01 -44.04 -0.81
CA ALA A 511 12.70 -43.08 0.05
C ALA A 511 11.89 -42.79 1.31
N GLU A 512 10.59 -42.62 1.16
CA GLU A 512 9.67 -42.25 2.24
C GLU A 512 8.25 -42.74 1.90
N GLU A 513 7.48 -43.15 2.92
CA GLU A 513 6.06 -43.44 2.80
C GLU A 513 5.27 -42.72 3.90
N LYS A 514 4.27 -41.93 3.49
CA LYS A 514 3.35 -41.20 4.37
C LYS A 514 1.93 -41.68 4.18
N HIS A 515 1.10 -41.56 5.20
CA HIS A 515 -0.28 -42.04 5.18
C HIS A 515 -1.28 -40.89 5.38
N PHE A 516 -2.33 -40.89 4.54
CA PHE A 516 -3.44 -39.95 4.69
C PHE A 516 -4.25 -40.26 5.95
N GLY A 517 -4.74 -39.20 6.59
CA GLY A 517 -5.50 -39.26 7.84
C GLY A 517 -4.65 -39.49 9.10
N LYS A 518 -3.33 -39.67 8.95
CA LYS A 518 -2.38 -39.85 10.05
C LYS A 518 -1.15 -38.93 9.94
N ASP A 519 -0.44 -39.01 8.83
CA ASP A 519 0.76 -38.19 8.57
C ASP A 519 0.37 -36.98 7.71
N LEU A 520 -0.61 -37.15 6.83
CA LEU A 520 -1.10 -36.15 5.88
C LEU A 520 -2.59 -35.87 6.10
N VAL A 521 -2.94 -34.62 6.38
CA VAL A 521 -4.33 -34.20 6.67
C VAL A 521 -4.81 -33.23 5.60
N TYR A 522 -5.82 -33.67 4.86
CA TYR A 522 -6.38 -32.93 3.73
C TYR A 522 -7.89 -32.86 3.86
N ILE A 523 -8.42 -31.64 3.89
CA ILE A 523 -9.86 -31.37 3.91
C ILE A 523 -10.26 -30.62 2.65
N ASN A 524 -11.52 -30.74 2.24
CA ASN A 524 -12.05 -30.04 1.09
C ASN A 524 -12.00 -28.51 1.32
N ALA A 525 -11.61 -27.77 0.29
CA ALA A 525 -11.44 -26.32 0.34
C ALA A 525 -12.70 -25.55 0.78
N ASP A 526 -13.87 -26.14 0.55
CA ASP A 526 -15.17 -25.55 0.87
C ASP A 526 -15.87 -26.24 2.05
N ALA A 527 -15.17 -27.13 2.78
CA ALA A 527 -15.71 -27.87 3.91
C ALA A 527 -16.30 -26.95 5.00
N GLY A 528 -15.63 -25.85 5.35
CA GLY A 528 -16.09 -24.93 6.39
C GLY A 528 -17.44 -24.25 6.08
N ARG A 529 -17.65 -23.81 4.83
CA ARG A 529 -18.93 -23.22 4.40
C ARG A 529 -20.02 -24.29 4.32
N TYR A 530 -19.69 -25.49 3.84
CA TYR A 530 -20.63 -26.61 3.83
C TYR A 530 -21.09 -26.99 5.24
N LEU A 531 -20.16 -27.18 6.18
CA LEU A 531 -20.47 -27.56 7.56
C LEU A 531 -21.36 -26.53 8.27
N ARG A 532 -21.08 -25.23 8.06
CA ARG A 532 -21.96 -24.14 8.51
C ARG A 532 -23.37 -24.32 7.97
N SER A 533 -23.50 -24.48 6.65
CA SER A 533 -24.81 -24.61 6.01
C SER A 533 -25.61 -25.79 6.56
N GLN A 534 -24.94 -26.89 6.97
CA GLN A 534 -25.60 -28.01 7.63
C GLN A 534 -26.04 -27.66 9.05
N ALA A 535 -25.18 -26.99 9.83
CA ALA A 535 -25.50 -26.55 11.19
C ALA A 535 -26.69 -25.58 11.23
N ASP A 536 -26.73 -24.61 10.31
CA ASP A 536 -27.84 -23.66 10.16
C ASP A 536 -29.16 -24.37 9.83
N ASN A 537 -29.09 -25.48 9.08
CA ASN A 537 -30.23 -26.33 8.74
C ASN A 537 -30.53 -27.40 9.81
N GLY A 538 -29.91 -27.33 11.00
CA GLY A 538 -30.12 -28.27 12.10
C GLY A 538 -29.63 -29.69 11.83
N ARG A 539 -28.77 -29.88 10.81
CA ARG A 539 -28.20 -31.19 10.44
C ARG A 539 -26.80 -31.32 11.01
N LYS A 540 -26.53 -32.47 11.66
CA LYS A 540 -25.16 -32.86 12.00
C LYS A 540 -24.57 -33.69 10.86
N PRO A 541 -23.44 -33.27 10.26
CA PRO A 541 -22.76 -34.07 9.26
C PRO A 541 -22.27 -35.39 9.89
N THR A 542 -22.45 -36.50 9.16
CA THR A 542 -22.12 -37.84 9.65
C THR A 542 -20.62 -38.08 9.48
N LEU A 543 -19.82 -37.58 10.42
CA LEU A 543 -18.38 -37.80 10.47
C LEU A 543 -18.08 -39.22 10.98
N GLN A 544 -17.95 -40.19 10.09
CA GLN A 544 -17.60 -41.58 10.43
C GLN A 544 -16.09 -41.78 10.39
N ASN A 545 -15.52 -42.47 11.40
CA ASN A 545 -14.12 -42.90 11.42
C ASN A 545 -13.08 -41.78 11.16
N VAL A 546 -13.36 -40.58 11.69
CA VAL A 546 -12.50 -39.39 11.49
C VAL A 546 -11.34 -39.42 12.48
N SER A 547 -10.12 -39.22 11.98
CA SER A 547 -8.96 -39.09 12.87
C SER A 547 -9.01 -37.78 13.66
N PRO A 548 -8.41 -37.72 14.87
CA PRO A 548 -8.42 -36.50 15.68
C PRO A 548 -7.86 -35.27 14.97
N GLN A 549 -6.89 -35.47 14.06
CA GLN A 549 -6.28 -34.39 13.30
C GLN A 549 -7.19 -33.85 12.20
N ILE A 550 -7.91 -34.74 11.49
CA ILE A 550 -8.92 -34.33 10.50
C ILE A 550 -10.06 -33.60 11.22
N GLN A 551 -10.52 -34.11 12.35
CA GLN A 551 -11.59 -33.48 13.13
C GLN A 551 -11.21 -32.06 13.57
N ARG A 552 -9.97 -31.86 14.03
CA ARG A 552 -9.44 -30.53 14.36
C ARG A 552 -9.44 -29.61 13.14
N SER A 553 -8.95 -30.08 12.00
CA SER A 553 -8.88 -29.28 10.76
C SER A 553 -10.26 -28.86 10.26
N LEU A 554 -11.25 -29.76 10.33
CA LEU A 554 -12.65 -29.44 9.98
C LEU A 554 -13.25 -28.40 10.93
N GLN A 555 -12.94 -28.46 12.23
CA GLN A 555 -13.40 -27.47 13.20
C GLN A 555 -12.77 -26.09 12.93
N GLU A 556 -11.46 -26.05 12.67
CA GLU A 556 -10.77 -24.80 12.32
C GLU A 556 -11.36 -24.17 11.05
N ALA A 557 -11.70 -24.97 10.03
CA ALA A 557 -12.36 -24.50 8.82
C ALA A 557 -13.77 -23.95 9.08
N LEU A 558 -14.55 -24.59 9.95
CA LEU A 558 -15.87 -24.11 10.38
C LEU A 558 -15.77 -22.79 11.15
N ASP A 559 -14.82 -22.68 12.08
CA ASP A 559 -14.58 -21.48 12.87
C ASP A 559 -14.12 -20.31 11.99
N ALA A 560 -13.25 -20.57 11.01
CA ALA A 560 -12.82 -19.59 10.02
C ALA A 560 -14.01 -19.10 9.17
N ALA A 561 -14.90 -20.01 8.77
CA ALA A 561 -16.13 -19.63 8.09
C ALA A 561 -17.06 -18.78 9.01
N ASN A 562 -17.05 -19.01 10.33
CA ASN A 562 -17.95 -18.32 11.28
C ASN A 562 -17.58 -16.84 11.39
N LYS A 563 -16.29 -16.58 11.54
CA LYS A 563 -15.74 -15.23 11.63
C LYS A 563 -15.99 -14.37 10.39
N ARG A 564 -16.23 -14.97 9.22
CA ARG A 564 -16.44 -14.25 7.96
C ARG A 564 -17.83 -13.63 7.82
N ASN A 565 -18.84 -14.08 8.57
CA ASN A 565 -20.24 -13.67 8.39
C ASN A 565 -20.79 -12.78 9.52
N ASP A 566 -20.07 -12.65 10.63
CA ASP A 566 -20.38 -11.69 11.70
C ASP A 566 -19.91 -10.25 11.36
N ARG A 567 -19.60 -9.99 10.07
CA ARG A 567 -19.13 -8.73 9.49
C ARG A 567 -19.84 -8.49 8.17
#